data_AF-A0A327TT95-F1
#
_entry.id   AF-A0A327TT95-F1
#
_cell.length_a   1.000
_cell.length_b   1.000
_cell.length_c   1.000
_cell.angle_alpha   90.00
_cell.angle_beta   90.00
_cell.angle_gamma   90.00
#
_symmetry.space_group_name_H-M   'P 1'
#
loop_
_entity.id
_entity.type
_entity.pdbx_description
1 polymer ?
#
loop_
_entity_poly.entity_id
_entity_poly.type
_entity_poly.pdbx_seq_one_letter_code
_entity_poly.pdbx_strand_id
1 'polypeptide(L)'
;MPHLIQQLSANRALGGLRNVLAGCSLQAATLREGPARDDGPGAAWLVFLCPAHSDGLPAWPAAAAHPDSGSMPCGTVLDYRTAEQQLQSHADLWLTSLTGVDPQALDYVWSDVLDQADRVLLARVEEAGADGEDSPLQNMLAVMGLACRAAGEGDFEVAATSLGHCETLAQRLM
;
A
#
# COMPACT_ATOMS: atom_id res chain seq x y z
N MET A 1 -10.97 22.86 4.40
CA MET A 1 -10.31 21.62 3.92
C MET A 1 -11.18 20.37 3.97
N PRO A 2 -12.02 20.10 5.01
CA PRO A 2 -12.88 18.90 5.02
C PRO A 2 -13.76 18.76 3.77
N HIS A 3 -14.27 19.89 3.27
CA HIS A 3 -15.06 19.95 2.04
C HIS A 3 -14.27 19.54 0.78
N LEU A 4 -12.98 19.87 0.70
CA LEU A 4 -12.15 19.49 -0.45
C LEU A 4 -11.96 17.97 -0.47
N ILE A 5 -11.61 17.36 0.67
CA ILE A 5 -11.45 15.90 0.76
C ILE A 5 -12.74 15.19 0.35
N GLN A 6 -13.90 15.66 0.82
CA GLN A 6 -15.21 15.10 0.44
C GLN A 6 -15.52 15.25 -1.05
N GLN A 7 -15.12 16.38 -1.66
CA GLN A 7 -15.26 16.59 -3.11
C GLN A 7 -14.37 15.65 -3.91
N LEU A 8 -13.08 15.56 -3.56
CA LEU A 8 -12.11 14.72 -4.28
C LEU A 8 -12.42 13.23 -4.13
N SER A 9 -12.88 12.81 -2.95
CA SER A 9 -13.32 11.43 -2.74
C SER A 9 -14.68 11.12 -3.38
N ALA A 10 -15.39 12.12 -3.91
CA ALA A 10 -16.78 12.01 -4.34
C ALA A 10 -17.68 11.35 -3.26
N ASN A 11 -17.42 11.64 -1.98
CA ASN A 11 -18.07 11.03 -0.82
C ASN A 11 -17.92 9.50 -0.70
N ARG A 12 -16.88 8.91 -1.28
CA ARG A 12 -16.56 7.49 -1.09
C ARG A 12 -16.20 7.20 0.37
N ALA A 13 -16.59 6.02 0.83
CA ALA A 13 -16.16 5.49 2.11
C ALA A 13 -14.64 5.25 2.08
N LEU A 14 -13.97 5.53 3.19
CA LEU A 14 -12.55 5.29 3.34
C LEU A 14 -12.32 3.78 3.47
N GLY A 15 -11.53 3.22 2.55
CA GLY A 15 -11.10 1.82 2.59
C GLY A 15 -9.77 1.61 3.32
N GLY A 16 -9.02 2.67 3.60
CA GLY A 16 -7.79 2.58 4.39
C GLY A 16 -7.22 3.94 4.79
N LEU A 17 -6.53 3.98 5.93
CA LEU A 17 -5.76 5.11 6.42
C LEU A 17 -4.36 4.63 6.79
N ARG A 18 -3.32 5.19 6.17
CA ARG A 18 -1.93 4.85 6.49
C ARG A 18 -1.03 6.09 6.51
N ASN A 19 0.10 6.00 7.21
CA ASN A 19 1.18 6.97 7.08
C ASN A 19 2.41 6.27 6.49
N VAL A 20 2.81 6.69 5.28
CA VAL A 20 3.92 6.06 4.53
C VAL A 20 5.26 6.77 4.73
N LEU A 21 5.29 7.89 5.45
CA LEU A 21 6.50 8.68 5.74
C LEU A 21 6.65 8.93 7.24
N ALA A 22 6.59 7.86 8.04
CA ALA A 22 6.57 7.94 9.51
C ALA A 22 7.76 8.69 10.15
N GLY A 23 8.88 8.83 9.43
CA GLY A 23 10.03 9.62 9.86
C GLY A 23 9.89 11.14 9.66
N CYS A 24 8.85 11.59 8.95
CA CYS A 24 8.58 13.00 8.70
C CYS A 24 7.62 13.57 9.75
N SER A 25 8.07 14.58 10.50
CA SER A 25 7.26 15.29 11.49
C SER A 25 6.59 16.56 10.95
N LEU A 26 6.77 16.88 9.67
CA LEU A 26 6.21 18.08 9.06
C LEU A 26 4.72 17.91 8.76
N GLN A 27 4.00 19.03 8.78
CA GLN A 27 2.63 19.10 8.27
C GLN A 27 2.61 19.17 6.75
N ALA A 28 1.53 18.71 6.14
CA ALA A 28 1.35 18.81 4.71
C ALA A 28 1.14 20.26 4.25
N ALA A 29 1.58 20.53 3.03
CA ALA A 29 1.29 21.77 2.30
C ALA A 29 0.70 21.47 0.91
N THR A 30 0.72 20.21 0.50
CA THR A 30 0.18 19.73 -0.77
C THR A 30 -0.61 18.46 -0.55
N LEU A 31 -1.81 18.42 -1.11
CA LEU A 31 -2.64 17.23 -1.25
C LEU A 31 -2.54 16.77 -2.70
N ARG A 32 -2.17 15.51 -2.93
CA ARG A 32 -2.20 14.91 -4.28
C ARG A 32 -3.29 13.86 -4.35
N GLU A 33 -3.94 13.78 -5.50
CA GLU A 33 -4.94 12.76 -5.76
C GLU A 33 -4.47 11.75 -6.79
N GLY A 34 -4.79 10.49 -6.53
CA GLY A 34 -4.59 9.39 -7.46
C GLY A 34 -5.64 9.38 -8.55
N PRO A 35 -5.33 8.81 -9.73
CA PRO A 35 -6.32 8.61 -10.77
C PRO A 35 -7.52 7.82 -10.26
N ALA A 36 -8.71 8.13 -10.76
CA ALA A 36 -9.88 7.28 -10.56
C ALA A 36 -9.59 5.90 -11.16
N ARG A 37 -9.84 4.83 -10.40
CA ARG A 37 -9.59 3.45 -10.85
C ARG A 37 -10.83 2.78 -11.47
N ASP A 38 -12.02 3.36 -11.24
CA ASP A 38 -13.33 2.90 -11.75
C ASP A 38 -14.03 4.03 -12.52
N ASP A 39 -15.17 3.76 -13.18
CA ASP A 39 -16.01 4.74 -13.91
C ASP A 39 -16.58 5.88 -13.03
N GLY A 40 -16.28 5.89 -11.73
CA GLY A 40 -16.74 6.91 -10.79
C GLY A 40 -15.79 8.11 -10.70
N PRO A 41 -16.31 9.32 -10.42
CA PRO A 41 -15.55 10.57 -10.51
C PRO A 41 -14.55 10.81 -9.36
N GLY A 42 -14.48 9.94 -8.37
CA GLY A 42 -13.67 10.15 -7.15
C GLY A 42 -12.26 9.60 -7.26
N ALA A 43 -11.30 10.30 -6.65
CA ALA A 43 -9.93 9.85 -6.52
C ALA A 43 -9.85 8.48 -5.84
N ALA A 44 -8.97 7.61 -6.34
CA ALA A 44 -8.74 6.30 -5.71
C ALA A 44 -8.01 6.43 -4.37
N TRP A 45 -7.16 7.45 -4.24
CA TRP A 45 -6.43 7.76 -3.01
C TRP A 45 -6.08 9.24 -2.96
N LEU A 46 -5.79 9.73 -1.76
CA LEU A 46 -5.25 11.06 -1.50
C LEU A 46 -4.00 10.93 -0.64
N VAL A 47 -2.93 11.67 -0.95
CA VAL A 47 -1.73 11.76 -0.11
C VAL A 47 -1.45 13.20 0.30
N PHE A 48 -1.13 13.38 1.58
CA PHE A 48 -0.75 14.65 2.19
C PHE A 48 0.77 14.74 2.30
N LEU A 49 1.39 15.73 1.64
CA LEU A 49 2.84 15.87 1.54
C LEU A 49 3.29 17.27 1.98
N CYS A 50 4.41 17.33 2.71
CA CYS A 50 5.14 18.58 2.93
C CYS A 50 5.88 18.98 1.65
N PRO A 51 6.37 20.25 1.53
CA PRO A 51 7.04 20.70 0.32
C PRO A 51 8.21 19.79 -0.13
N ALA A 52 9.06 19.38 0.81
CA ALA A 52 10.21 18.52 0.51
C ALA A 52 9.81 17.16 -0.10
N HIS A 53 8.76 16.52 0.43
CA HIS A 53 8.29 15.23 -0.09
C HIS A 53 7.39 15.38 -1.32
N SER A 54 6.72 16.52 -1.50
CA SER A 54 6.06 16.82 -2.77
C SER A 54 7.11 16.81 -3.89
N ASP A 55 8.18 17.58 -3.75
CA ASP A 55 9.20 17.69 -4.80
C ASP A 55 10.01 16.38 -4.96
N GLY A 56 10.25 15.66 -3.86
CA GLY A 56 11.02 14.42 -3.83
C GLY A 56 10.28 13.15 -4.28
N LEU A 57 8.94 13.19 -4.42
CA LEU A 57 8.13 12.04 -4.88
C LEU A 57 7.51 12.30 -6.27
N PRO A 58 8.29 12.54 -7.33
CA PRO A 58 7.74 12.72 -8.68
C PRO A 58 7.25 11.40 -9.30
N ALA A 59 7.70 10.25 -8.79
CA ALA A 59 7.40 8.94 -9.36
C ALA A 59 5.99 8.42 -9.01
N TRP A 60 5.31 8.99 -8.02
CA TRP A 60 3.94 8.58 -7.70
C TRP A 60 2.96 9.26 -8.65
N PRO A 61 2.24 8.50 -9.50
CA PRO A 61 1.41 9.08 -10.55
C PRO A 61 0.16 9.73 -9.94
N ALA A 62 0.24 11.03 -9.70
CA ALA A 62 -0.90 11.84 -9.30
C ALA A 62 -1.65 12.35 -10.54
N ALA A 63 -2.98 12.34 -10.48
CA ALA A 63 -3.81 12.98 -11.49
C ALA A 63 -3.82 14.51 -11.33
N ALA A 64 -3.82 14.98 -10.07
CA ALA A 64 -3.75 16.40 -9.75
C ALA A 64 -3.09 16.64 -8.37
N ALA A 65 -2.72 17.91 -8.14
CA ALA A 65 -2.20 18.40 -6.88
C ALA A 65 -2.96 19.67 -6.45
N HIS A 66 -3.18 19.80 -5.16
CA HIS A 66 -3.96 20.88 -4.54
C HIS A 66 -3.17 21.46 -3.36
N PRO A 67 -3.29 22.78 -3.10
CA PRO A 67 -2.73 23.36 -1.89
C PRO A 67 -3.44 22.82 -0.64
N ASP A 68 -2.65 22.50 0.40
CA ASP A 68 -3.11 22.11 1.73
C ASP A 68 -2.53 23.08 2.76
N SER A 69 -3.25 23.32 3.87
CA SER A 69 -2.85 24.28 4.91
C SER A 69 -2.41 23.60 6.20
N GLY A 70 -1.83 22.41 6.12
CA GLY A 70 -1.43 21.57 7.26
C GLY A 70 -2.61 20.87 7.91
N SER A 71 -3.54 20.34 7.10
CA SER A 71 -4.72 19.65 7.64
C SER A 71 -4.39 18.27 8.20
N MET A 72 -3.33 17.63 7.70
CA MET A 72 -2.85 16.31 8.12
C MET A 72 -1.32 16.26 8.15
N PRO A 73 -0.72 15.35 8.93
CA PRO A 73 0.71 15.08 8.90
C PRO A 73 1.18 14.62 7.50
N CYS A 74 2.41 14.99 7.14
CA CYS A 74 3.05 14.49 5.93
C CYS A 74 3.08 12.95 5.91
N GLY A 75 2.89 12.37 4.74
CA GLY A 75 2.84 10.93 4.52
C GLY A 75 1.49 10.30 4.80
N THR A 76 0.49 11.05 5.27
CA THR A 76 -0.86 10.51 5.44
C THR A 76 -1.45 10.18 4.07
N VAL A 77 -1.98 8.97 3.92
CA VAL A 77 -2.69 8.48 2.75
C VAL A 77 -4.10 8.09 3.16
N LEU A 78 -5.09 8.64 2.45
CA LEU A 78 -6.48 8.19 2.46
C LEU A 78 -6.69 7.32 1.24
N ASP A 79 -7.00 6.04 1.44
CA ASP A 79 -7.25 5.10 0.36
C ASP A 79 -8.75 4.83 0.26
N TYR A 80 -9.35 5.10 -0.89
CA TYR A 80 -10.78 4.91 -1.16
C TYR A 80 -11.06 3.65 -1.99
N ARG A 81 -10.01 2.89 -2.32
CA ARG A 81 -10.13 1.59 -2.99
C ARG A 81 -10.64 0.54 -2.02
N THR A 82 -11.38 -0.45 -2.53
CA THR A 82 -11.74 -1.62 -1.73
C THR A 82 -10.48 -2.37 -1.28
N ALA A 83 -10.60 -3.19 -0.24
CA ALA A 83 -9.49 -3.97 0.24
C ALA A 83 -8.88 -4.86 -0.85
N GLU A 84 -9.70 -5.50 -1.68
CA GLU A 84 -9.26 -6.32 -2.82
C GLU A 84 -8.56 -5.49 -3.89
N GLN A 85 -9.04 -4.28 -4.17
CA GLN A 85 -8.34 -3.37 -5.08
C GLN A 85 -6.97 -2.94 -4.49
N GLN A 86 -6.86 -2.78 -3.17
CA GLN A 86 -5.58 -2.51 -2.51
C GLN A 86 -4.64 -3.72 -2.60
N LEU A 87 -5.15 -4.95 -2.36
CA LEU A 87 -4.40 -6.19 -2.56
C LEU A 87 -3.89 -6.32 -4.00
N GLN A 88 -4.74 -6.02 -4.99
CA GLN A 88 -4.33 -5.98 -6.40
C GLN A 88 -3.22 -4.96 -6.64
N SER A 89 -3.30 -3.79 -6.00
CA SER A 89 -2.23 -2.79 -6.11
C SER A 89 -0.89 -3.31 -5.57
N HIS A 90 -0.89 -4.09 -4.49
CA HIS A 90 0.35 -4.67 -3.96
C HIS A 90 0.88 -5.79 -4.87
N ALA A 91 0.00 -6.60 -5.45
CA ALA A 91 0.33 -7.55 -6.51
C ALA A 91 1.06 -6.87 -7.68
N ASP A 92 0.42 -5.84 -8.24
CA ASP A 92 0.93 -5.09 -9.40
C ASP A 92 2.27 -4.40 -9.13
N LEU A 93 2.45 -3.84 -7.92
CA LEU A 93 3.60 -3.00 -7.59
C LEU A 93 4.86 -3.78 -7.22
N TRP A 94 4.73 -4.86 -6.44
CA TRP A 94 5.90 -5.53 -5.88
C TRP A 94 5.71 -7.03 -5.66
N LEU A 95 4.52 -7.48 -5.25
CA LEU A 95 4.36 -8.86 -4.78
C LEU A 95 4.50 -9.87 -5.92
N THR A 96 3.91 -9.60 -7.10
CA THR A 96 4.06 -10.49 -8.27
C THR A 96 5.50 -10.47 -8.79
N SER A 97 6.12 -9.30 -8.92
CA SER A 97 7.52 -9.19 -9.34
C SER A 97 8.48 -9.93 -8.39
N LEU A 98 8.21 -9.84 -7.09
CA LEU A 98 9.03 -10.47 -6.07
C LEU A 98 8.80 -11.97 -6.01
N THR A 99 7.57 -12.48 -6.10
CA THR A 99 7.25 -13.89 -5.82
C THR A 99 6.96 -14.72 -7.08
N GLY A 100 6.71 -14.08 -8.22
CA GLY A 100 6.21 -14.73 -9.43
C GLY A 100 4.74 -15.19 -9.33
N VAL A 101 4.04 -14.90 -8.24
CA VAL A 101 2.63 -15.29 -8.07
C VAL A 101 1.73 -14.28 -8.79
N ASP A 102 0.99 -14.78 -9.78
CA ASP A 102 0.01 -14.02 -10.55
C ASP A 102 -1.39 -14.22 -9.95
N PRO A 103 -2.06 -13.16 -9.45
CA PRO A 103 -3.43 -13.25 -8.95
C PRO A 103 -4.42 -13.81 -9.96
N GLN A 104 -4.22 -13.54 -11.26
CA GLN A 104 -5.12 -14.02 -12.31
C GLN A 104 -5.06 -15.54 -12.46
N ALA A 105 -3.89 -16.15 -12.26
CA ALA A 105 -3.73 -17.60 -12.30
C ALA A 105 -4.44 -18.34 -11.15
N LEU A 106 -4.86 -17.59 -10.12
CA LEU A 106 -5.57 -18.08 -8.95
C LEU A 106 -7.00 -17.51 -8.87
N ASP A 107 -7.57 -17.08 -9.99
CA ASP A 107 -8.93 -16.53 -10.09
C ASP A 107 -9.21 -15.38 -9.09
N TYR A 108 -8.17 -14.63 -8.71
CA TYR A 108 -8.22 -13.56 -7.70
C TYR A 108 -8.69 -14.02 -6.31
N VAL A 109 -8.52 -15.30 -5.98
CA VAL A 109 -8.76 -15.84 -4.63
C VAL A 109 -7.62 -15.37 -3.72
N TRP A 110 -7.81 -14.22 -3.06
CA TRP A 110 -6.74 -13.54 -2.32
C TRP A 110 -6.09 -14.36 -1.20
N SER A 111 -6.83 -15.26 -0.53
CA SER A 111 -6.24 -16.19 0.43
C SER A 111 -5.17 -17.06 -0.23
N ASP A 112 -5.47 -17.62 -1.41
CA ASP A 112 -4.59 -18.53 -2.13
C ASP A 112 -3.40 -17.79 -2.72
N VAL A 113 -3.62 -16.56 -3.19
CA VAL A 113 -2.55 -15.67 -3.70
C VAL A 113 -1.53 -15.38 -2.60
N LEU A 114 -2.00 -14.97 -1.41
CA LEU A 114 -1.11 -14.63 -0.30
C LEU A 114 -0.43 -15.86 0.27
N ASP A 115 -1.14 -16.98 0.42
CA ASP A 115 -0.55 -18.25 0.85
C ASP A 115 0.55 -18.74 -0.10
N GLN A 116 0.35 -18.63 -1.42
CA GLN A 116 1.37 -19.04 -2.38
C GLN A 116 2.56 -18.08 -2.37
N ALA A 117 2.33 -16.78 -2.23
CA ALA A 117 3.38 -15.78 -2.13
C ALA A 117 4.23 -15.98 -0.86
N ASP A 118 3.59 -16.24 0.29
CA ASP A 118 4.26 -16.53 1.56
C ASP A 118 5.17 -17.76 1.46
N ARG A 119 4.70 -18.85 0.81
CA ARG A 119 5.54 -20.04 0.56
C ARG A 119 6.79 -19.75 -0.28
N VAL A 120 6.67 -18.88 -1.28
CA VAL A 120 7.83 -18.46 -2.08
C VAL A 120 8.81 -17.64 -1.25
N LEU A 121 8.32 -16.72 -0.43
CA LEU A 121 9.17 -15.93 0.46
C LEU A 121 9.88 -16.81 1.49
N LEU A 122 9.17 -17.79 2.08
CA LEU A 122 9.75 -18.76 3.01
C LEU A 122 10.88 -19.55 2.35
N ALA A 123 10.65 -20.12 1.17
CA ALA A 123 11.67 -20.87 0.44
C ALA A 123 12.92 -20.03 0.15
N ARG A 124 12.74 -18.74 -0.19
CA ARG A 124 13.87 -17.82 -0.39
C ARG A 124 14.64 -17.52 0.89
N VAL A 125 13.98 -17.40 2.03
CA VAL A 125 14.66 -17.25 3.33
C VAL A 125 15.49 -18.50 3.63
N GLU A 126 14.94 -19.69 3.39
CA GLU A 126 15.65 -20.95 3.60
C GLU A 126 16.88 -21.09 2.68
N GLU A 127 16.76 -20.68 1.42
CA GLU A 127 17.85 -20.70 0.44
C GLU A 127 18.95 -19.66 0.73
N ALA A 128 18.58 -18.48 1.24
CA ALA A 128 19.54 -17.42 1.59
C ALA A 128 20.47 -17.83 2.75
N GLY A 129 20.12 -18.87 3.51
CA GLY A 129 20.85 -19.25 4.72
C GLY A 129 20.67 -18.22 5.84
N ALA A 130 21.25 -18.50 7.01
CA ALA A 130 21.11 -17.68 8.22
C ALA A 130 21.86 -16.34 8.15
N ASP A 131 21.63 -15.55 7.11
CA ASP A 131 21.85 -14.11 7.19
C ASP A 131 20.92 -13.58 8.28
N GLY A 132 21.52 -12.93 9.28
CA GLY A 132 20.98 -12.77 10.64
C GLY A 132 19.54 -12.27 10.75
N GLU A 133 18.96 -12.50 11.93
CA GLU A 133 17.54 -12.31 12.35
C GLU A 133 16.87 -10.96 11.99
N ASP A 134 17.63 -10.00 11.44
CA ASP A 134 17.20 -8.65 11.06
C ASP A 134 17.14 -8.42 9.54
N SER A 135 17.18 -9.49 8.72
CA SER A 135 17.12 -9.33 7.26
C SER A 135 15.74 -8.78 6.82
N PRO A 136 15.68 -7.90 5.78
CA PRO A 136 14.41 -7.39 5.26
C PRO A 136 13.43 -8.49 4.83
N LEU A 137 13.94 -9.64 4.40
CA LEU A 137 13.15 -10.78 3.95
C LEU A 137 12.50 -11.52 5.13
N GLN A 138 13.21 -11.72 6.25
CA GLN A 138 12.61 -12.31 7.47
C GLN A 138 11.56 -11.39 8.09
N ASN A 139 11.83 -10.08 8.14
CA ASN A 139 10.86 -9.09 8.61
C ASN A 139 9.60 -9.06 7.72
N MET A 140 9.77 -9.19 6.40
CA MET A 140 8.64 -9.31 5.47
C MET A 140 7.83 -10.58 5.72
N LEU A 141 8.49 -11.73 5.94
CA LEU A 141 7.83 -13.01 6.20
C LEU A 141 6.95 -12.95 7.46
N ALA A 142 7.43 -12.33 8.54
CA ALA A 142 6.66 -12.18 9.77
C ALA A 142 5.34 -11.40 9.55
N VAL A 143 5.39 -10.35 8.74
CA VAL A 143 4.22 -9.52 8.41
C VAL A 143 3.33 -10.20 7.36
N MET A 144 3.92 -10.91 6.40
CA MET A 144 3.18 -11.72 5.42
C MET A 144 2.32 -12.78 6.11
N GLY A 145 2.83 -13.43 7.15
CA GLY A 145 2.05 -14.38 7.94
C GLY A 145 0.82 -13.76 8.62
N LEU A 146 0.84 -12.46 8.97
CA LEU A 146 -0.34 -11.74 9.44
C LEU A 146 -1.35 -11.52 8.29
N ALA A 147 -0.86 -11.11 7.12
CA ALA A 147 -1.70 -10.91 5.94
C ALA A 147 -2.41 -12.20 5.50
N CYS A 148 -1.70 -13.33 5.50
CA CYS A 148 -2.27 -14.64 5.13
C CYS A 148 -3.39 -15.07 6.08
N ARG A 149 -3.17 -14.97 7.40
CA ARG A 149 -4.20 -15.30 8.40
C ARG A 149 -5.44 -14.44 8.22
N ALA A 150 -5.27 -13.13 8.07
CA ALA A 150 -6.38 -12.21 7.87
C ALA A 150 -7.17 -12.53 6.59
N ALA A 151 -6.48 -12.78 5.47
CA ALA A 151 -7.13 -13.15 4.21
C ALA A 151 -7.86 -14.51 4.28
N GLY A 152 -7.30 -15.50 5.01
CA GLY A 152 -7.97 -16.77 5.26
C GLY A 152 -9.25 -16.65 6.10
N GLU A 153 -9.35 -15.60 6.92
CA GLU A 153 -10.55 -15.25 7.69
C GLU A 153 -11.51 -14.33 6.89
N GLY A 154 -11.12 -13.90 5.69
CA GLY A 154 -11.87 -12.94 4.87
C GLY A 154 -11.70 -11.47 5.27
N ASP A 155 -10.76 -11.16 6.17
CA ASP A 155 -10.42 -9.80 6.58
C ASP A 155 -9.35 -9.20 5.64
N PHE A 156 -9.81 -8.71 4.50
CA PHE A 156 -8.93 -8.13 3.49
C PHE A 156 -8.41 -6.73 3.88
N GLU A 157 -9.09 -6.02 4.79
CA GLU A 157 -8.62 -4.70 5.26
C GLU A 157 -7.33 -4.85 6.09
N VAL A 158 -7.29 -5.82 7.00
CA VAL A 158 -6.09 -6.15 7.77
C VAL A 158 -5.01 -6.75 6.87
N ALA A 159 -5.39 -7.58 5.89
CA ALA A 159 -4.43 -8.12 4.93
C ALA A 159 -3.75 -7.01 4.11
N ALA A 160 -4.52 -6.09 3.51
CA ALA A 160 -4.00 -4.97 2.73
C ALA A 160 -3.11 -4.03 3.58
N THR A 161 -3.55 -3.72 4.81
CA THR A 161 -2.76 -2.89 5.74
C THR A 161 -1.41 -3.54 6.06
N SER A 162 -1.41 -4.85 6.29
CA SER A 162 -0.19 -5.62 6.56
C SER A 162 0.78 -5.60 5.37
N LEU A 163 0.26 -5.76 4.15
CA LEU A 163 1.07 -5.68 2.92
C LEU A 163 1.67 -4.28 2.68
N GLY A 164 1.03 -3.21 3.14
CA GLY A 164 1.59 -1.86 3.10
C GLY A 164 2.93 -1.73 3.86
N HIS A 165 3.12 -2.51 4.94
CA HIS A 165 4.41 -2.57 5.63
C HIS A 165 5.44 -3.36 4.80
N CYS A 166 5.03 -4.48 4.21
CA CYS A 166 5.87 -5.29 3.33
C CYS A 166 6.37 -4.50 2.10
N GLU A 167 5.55 -3.62 1.53
CA GLU A 167 5.92 -2.78 0.39
C GLU A 167 7.19 -1.96 0.65
N THR A 168 7.33 -1.39 1.86
CA THR A 168 8.51 -0.61 2.24
C THR A 168 9.77 -1.49 2.31
N LEU A 169 9.62 -2.75 2.70
CA LEU A 169 10.71 -3.72 2.74
C LEU A 169 11.05 -4.24 1.33
N ALA A 170 10.03 -4.45 0.49
CA ALA A 170 10.18 -4.93 -0.88
C ALA A 170 11.02 -3.98 -1.74
N GLN A 171 10.86 -2.66 -1.55
CA GLN A 171 11.70 -1.65 -2.21
C GLN A 171 13.20 -1.77 -1.89
N ARG A 172 13.59 -2.49 -0.83
CA ARG A 172 15.01 -2.74 -0.48
C ARG A 172 15.55 -4.04 -1.09
N LEU A 173 14.66 -4.88 -1.64
CA LEU A 173 14.96 -6.21 -2.17
C LEU A 173 14.95 -6.27 -3.70
N MET A 174 14.41 -5.23 -4.36
CA MET A 174 14.31 -5.08 -5.82
C MET A 174 15.23 -3.96 -6.30
#